data_AF-A0A931UFU4-F1
#
_entry.id   AF-A0A931UFU4-F1
#
_cell.length_a   1.000
_cell.length_b   1.000
_cell.length_c   1.000
_cell.angle_alpha   90.00
_cell.angle_beta   90.00
_cell.angle_gamma   90.00
#
_symmetry.space_group_name_H-M   'P 1'
#
loop_
_entity.id
_entity.type
_entity.pdbx_description
1 polymer ?
#
loop_
_entity_poly.entity_id
_entity_poly.type
_entity_poly.pdbx_seq_one_letter_code
_entity_poly.pdbx_strand_id
1 'polypeptide(L)' 'KQVDLVRPKIIVALGKFAVQTLLRSKVPITRLRGVWHDYHGIKLMPTFHPAYLLRNPGDKKLVWEDIKNVLKELKSLSA' A
#
# COMPACT_ATOMS: atom_id res chain seq x y z
N LYS A 1 -7.21 -16.68 -2.30
CA LYS A 1 -7.25 -17.64 -1.18
C LYS A 1 -6.82 -17.01 0.16
N GLN A 2 -5.58 -16.55 0.35
CA GLN A 2 -5.15 -15.99 1.64
C GLN A 2 -5.92 -14.72 2.04
N VAL A 3 -6.01 -13.74 1.14
CA VAL A 3 -6.73 -12.47 1.41
C VAL A 3 -8.20 -12.74 1.73
N ASP A 4 -8.85 -13.65 1.01
CA ASP A 4 -10.26 -14.01 1.21
C ASP A 4 -10.52 -14.68 2.56
N LEU A 5 -9.53 -15.42 3.08
CA LEU A 5 -9.60 -16.09 4.38
C LEU A 5 -9.33 -15.12 5.54
N VAL A 6 -8.33 -14.25 5.40
CA VAL A 6 -7.95 -13.28 6.44
C VAL A 6 -8.95 -12.11 6.52
N ARG A 7 -9.54 -11.72 5.39
CA ARG A 7 -10.46 -10.57 5.25
C ARG A 7 -9.92 -9.31 5.94
N PRO A 8 -8.73 -8.84 5.54
CA PRO A 8 -8.12 -7.68 6.18
C PRO A 8 -8.97 -6.42 5.97
N LYS A 9 -8.98 -5.52 6.95
CA LYS A 9 -9.57 -4.18 6.81
C LYS A 9 -8.83 -3.34 5.76
N ILE A 10 -7.50 -3.48 5.71
CA ILE A 10 -6.59 -2.72 4.84
C ILE A 10 -5.47 -3.63 4.36
N ILE A 11 -5.05 -3.47 3.10
CA ILE A 11 -3.86 -4.09 2.52
C ILE A 11 -2.83 -3.01 2.22
N VAL A 12 -1.57 -3.23 2.63
CA VAL A 12 -0.44 -2.37 2.25
C VAL A 12 0.41 -3.14 1.23
N ALA A 13 0.44 -2.65 -0.01
CA ALA A 13 1.14 -3.30 -1.11
C ALA A 13 2.55 -2.70 -1.30
N LEU A 14 3.57 -3.51 -0.98
CA LEU A 14 4.97 -3.09 -0.98
C LEU A 14 5.63 -3.34 -2.34
N GLY A 15 5.94 -2.26 -3.07
CA GLY A 15 6.70 -2.33 -4.31
C GLY A 15 5.89 -2.66 -5.56
N LYS A 16 6.55 -2.52 -6.71
CA LYS A 16 5.94 -2.62 -8.03
C LYS A 16 5.15 -3.92 -8.21
N PHE A 17 5.75 -5.06 -7.93
CA PHE A 17 5.12 -6.36 -8.20
C PHE A 17 3.83 -6.57 -7.41
N ALA A 18 3.82 -6.24 -6.11
CA ALA A 18 2.62 -6.36 -5.28
C ALA A 18 1.49 -5.48 -5.82
N VAL A 19 1.79 -4.22 -6.09
CA VAL A 19 0.81 -3.24 -6.57
C VAL A 19 0.25 -3.62 -7.94
N GLN A 20 1.13 -3.97 -8.89
CA GLN A 20 0.70 -4.32 -10.25
C GLN A 20 -0.09 -5.62 -10.30
N THR A 21 0.24 -6.58 -9.43
CA THR A 21 -0.50 -7.85 -9.35
C THR A 21 -1.90 -7.63 -8.78
N LEU A 22 -2.01 -6.88 -7.67
CA LEU A 22 -3.28 -6.63 -7.00
C LEU A 22 -4.20 -5.71 -7.82
N LEU A 23 -3.64 -4.65 -8.41
CA LEU A 23 -4.41 -3.68 -9.20
C LEU A 23 -4.54 -4.05 -10.68
N ARG A 24 -3.92 -5.14 -11.13
CA ARG A 24 -3.83 -5.53 -12.56
C ARG A 24 -3.42 -4.37 -13.47
N SER A 25 -2.51 -3.52 -12.98
CA SER A 25 -2.12 -2.27 -13.61
C SER A 25 -0.65 -2.30 -14.03
N LYS A 26 -0.33 -1.66 -15.16
CA LYS A 26 1.06 -1.44 -15.60
C LYS A 26 1.62 -0.07 -15.17
N VAL A 27 0.81 0.74 -14.48
CA VAL A 27 1.22 2.08 -14.05
C VAL A 27 2.43 2.00 -13.12
N PRO A 28 3.43 2.89 -13.25
CA PRO A 28 4.57 2.95 -12.35
C PRO A 28 4.15 3.22 -10.91
N ILE A 29 4.79 2.54 -9.95
CA ILE A 29 4.49 2.70 -8.53
C ILE A 29 4.66 4.13 -8.02
N THR A 30 5.58 4.90 -8.61
CA THR A 30 5.81 6.31 -8.26
C THR A 30 4.56 7.17 -8.47
N ARG A 31 3.63 6.76 -9.34
CA ARG A 31 2.33 7.43 -9.56
C ARG A 31 1.17 6.86 -8.74
N LEU A 32 1.34 5.66 -8.19
CA LEU A 32 0.29 4.95 -7.44
C LEU A 32 0.47 5.06 -5.93
N ARG A 33 1.70 5.27 -5.44
CA ARG A 33 1.97 5.31 -4.00
C ARG A 33 1.24 6.46 -3.31
N GLY A 34 0.80 6.20 -2.08
CA GLY A 34 0.11 7.20 -1.24
C GLY A 34 -1.33 7.50 -1.62
N VAL A 35 -1.87 6.82 -2.65
CA VAL A 35 -3.27 6.95 -3.09
C VAL A 35 -4.04 5.69 -2.69
N TRP A 36 -5.24 5.88 -2.15
CA TRP A 36 -6.11 4.76 -1.82
C TRP A 36 -6.70 4.11 -3.06
N HIS A 37 -6.66 2.79 -3.10
CA HIS A 37 -7.32 1.97 -4.12
C HIS A 37 -8.26 0.96 -3.47
N ASP A 38 -9.14 0.38 -4.29
CA ASP A 38 -9.98 -0.74 -3.90
C ASP A 38 -9.39 -2.06 -4.43
N TYR A 39 -9.36 -3.07 -3.58
CA TYR A 39 -9.08 -4.45 -3.95
C TYR A 39 -10.20 -5.35 -3.42
N HIS A 40 -11.19 -5.62 -4.27
CA HIS A 40 -12.35 -6.45 -3.92
C HIS A 40 -13.08 -5.97 -2.65
N GLY A 41 -13.31 -4.66 -2.53
CA GLY A 41 -13.94 -4.04 -1.36
C GLY A 41 -12.99 -3.80 -0.18
N ILE A 42 -11.70 -4.14 -0.31
CA ILE A 42 -10.69 -3.91 0.72
C ILE A 42 -9.85 -2.69 0.33
N LYS A 43 -9.67 -1.76 1.28
CA LYS A 43 -8.80 -0.59 1.07
C LYS A 43 -7.35 -1.02 0.86
N LEU A 44 -6.74 -0.57 -0.22
CA LEU A 44 -5.37 -0.90 -0.60
C LEU A 44 -4.51 0.37 -0.67
N MET A 45 -3.41 0.39 0.06
CA MET A 45 -2.39 1.45 0.02
C MET A 45 -1.11 0.93 -0.66
N PRO A 46 -0.80 1.39 -1.88
CA PRO A 46 0.51 1.17 -2.50
C PRO A 46 1.60 2.00 -1.81
N THR A 47 2.77 1.40 -1.59
CA THR A 47 3.96 2.13 -1.12
C THR A 47 5.26 1.45 -1.55
N PHE A 48 6.41 2.11 -1.39
CA PHE A 48 7.69 1.56 -1.83
C PHE A 48 8.11 0.32 -1.04
N HIS A 49 8.82 -0.57 -1.71
CA HIS A 49 9.38 -1.77 -1.08
C HIS A 49 10.54 -1.37 -0.14
N PRO A 50 10.72 -2.00 1.03
CA PRO A 50 11.83 -1.69 1.94
C PRO A 50 13.21 -1.76 1.29
N ALA A 51 13.45 -2.77 0.44
CA ALA A 51 14.71 -2.89 -0.32
C ALA A 51 15.01 -1.69 -1.24
N TYR A 52 13.99 -0.98 -1.73
CA TYR A 52 14.18 0.26 -2.49
C TYR A 52 14.71 1.39 -1.59
N LEU A 53 14.22 1.48 -0.35
CA LEU A 53 14.64 2.49 0.63
C LEU A 53 16.06 2.27 1.16
N LEU A 54 16.56 1.02 1.10
CA LEU A 54 17.97 0.74 1.42
C LEU A 54 18.91 1.40 0.41
N ARG A 55 18.48 1.54 -0.85
CA ARG A 55 19.24 2.22 -1.91
C ARG A 55 18.92 3.71 -1.99
N ASN A 56 17.71 4.10 -1.61
CA ASN A 56 17.20 5.48 -1.70
C ASN A 56 16.63 5.93 -0.34
N PRO A 57 17.49 6.19 0.67
CA PRO A 57 17.04 6.47 2.03
C PRO A 57 16.23 7.77 2.16
N GLY A 58 16.40 8.74 1.25
CA GLY A 58 15.63 9.99 1.24
C GLY A 58 14.12 9.77 1.06
N ASP A 59 13.74 8.70 0.37
CA ASP A 59 12.34 8.37 0.10
C ASP A 59 11.63 7.72 1.29
N LYS A 60 12.33 7.50 2.42
CA LYS A 60 11.68 7.04 3.67
C LYS A 60 10.58 7.99 4.12
N LYS A 61 10.73 9.31 3.88
CA LYS A 61 9.71 10.30 4.21
C LYS A 61 8.39 10.02 3.47
N LEU A 62 8.49 9.62 2.20
CA LEU A 62 7.33 9.28 1.37
C LEU A 62 6.59 8.07 1.93
N VAL A 63 7.32 7.00 2.24
CA VAL A 63 6.72 5.80 2.87
C VAL A 63 6.12 6.12 4.24
N TRP A 64 6.77 6.98 5.02
CA TRP A 64 6.24 7.43 6.31
C TRP A 64 4.89 8.14 6.18
N GLU A 65 4.72 8.97 5.16
CA GLU A 65 3.43 9.60 4.86
C GLU A 65 2.35 8.58 4.50
N ASP A 66 2.70 7.58 3.69
CA ASP A 66 1.77 6.50 3.32
C ASP A 66 1.31 5.71 4.55
N ILE A 67 2.23 5.34 5.43
CA ILE A 67 1.92 4.58 6.64
C ILE A 67 1.12 5.41 7.65
N LYS A 68 1.40 6.71 7.80
CA LYS A 68 0.54 7.58 8.63
C LYS A 68 -0.90 7.61 8.12
N ASN A 69 -1.10 7.65 6.80
CA ASN A 69 -2.44 7.59 6.21
C ASN A 69 -3.12 6.25 6.53
N VAL A 70 -2.39 5.13 6.44
CA VAL A 70 -2.89 3.80 6.82
C VAL A 70 -3.29 3.76 8.29
N LEU A 71 -2.45 4.26 9.19
CA LEU A 71 -2.75 4.26 10.63
C LEU A 71 -3.96 5.14 10.97
N LYS A 72 -4.13 6.28 10.29
CA LYS A 72 -5.29 7.15 10.43
C LYS A 72 -6.57 6.40 10.02
N GLU A 73 -6.54 5.76 8.85
CA GLU A 73 -7.68 4.98 8.34
C GLU A 73 -8.00 3.76 9.21
N LEU A 74 -6.97 3.04 9.68
CA LEU A 74 -7.17 1.88 10.55
C LEU A 74 -7.86 2.25 11.88
N LYS A 75 -7.51 3.43 12.42
CA LYS A 75 -8.16 3.99 13.62
C LYS A 75 -9.62 4.34 13.34
N SER A 76 -9.95 4.97 12.21
CA SER A 76 -11.35 5.28 11.87
C SER A 76 -12.21 4.05 11.61
N LEU A 77 -11.63 2.93 11.18
CA LEU A 77 -12.34 1.64 10.98
C LEU A 77 -12.48 0.80 12.26
N SER A 78 -11.94 1.27 13.38
CA SER A 78 -11.96 0.56 14.67
C SER A 78 -12.64 1.36 15.79
N ALA A 79 -13.09 2.58 15.47
CA ALA A 79 -14.04 3.35 16.25
C ALA A 79 -15.47 2.93 15.85
#